data_AF-A0A314XLW2-F1
#
_entry.id   AF-A0A314XLW2-F1
#
_cell.length_a   1.000
_cell.length_b   1.000
_cell.length_c   1.000
_cell.angle_alpha   90.00
_cell.angle_beta   90.00
_cell.angle_gamma   90.00
#
_symmetry.space_group_name_H-M   'P 1'
#
loop_
_entity.id
_entity.type
_entity.pdbx_description
1 polymer ?
#
loop_
_entity_poly.entity_id
_entity_poly.type
_entity_poly.pdbx_seq_one_letter_code
_entity_poly.pdbx_strand_id
1 'polypeptide(L)' 'MDSQVQEAQPIKSRVMKVDSVETWDLYVTQATNQGCPIVAHFTASWCMPSVAMNPFFEELASNYSDVLFLG' A
#
# COMPACT_ATOMS: atom_id res chain seq x y z
N MET A 1 36.38 -14.29 0.30
CA MET A 1 35.47 -13.46 -0.51
C MET A 1 34.07 -13.86 -0.18
N ASP A 2 33.38 -12.91 0.40
CA ASP A 2 32.05 -12.96 0.96
C ASP A 2 30.99 -13.31 -0.10
N SER A 3 30.00 -14.08 0.32
CA SER A 3 28.69 -14.05 -0.32
C SER A 3 27.67 -14.17 0.81
N GLN A 4 27.50 -13.05 1.52
CA GLN A 4 26.36 -12.87 2.39
C GLN A 4 25.13 -12.77 1.50
N VAL A 5 24.29 -13.81 1.54
CA VAL A 5 22.92 -13.75 1.03
C VAL A 5 22.19 -12.75 1.91
N GLN A 6 21.94 -11.56 1.38
CA GLN A 6 21.19 -10.53 2.06
C GLN A 6 19.72 -10.97 2.10
N GLU A 7 19.28 -11.51 3.23
CA GLU A 7 17.86 -11.67 3.54
C GLU A 7 17.20 -10.30 3.41
N ALA A 8 16.40 -10.13 2.36
CA ALA A 8 15.55 -8.96 2.20
C ALA A 8 14.55 -8.97 3.35
N GLN A 9 14.82 -8.12 4.35
CA GLN A 9 13.86 -7.80 5.40
C GLN A 9 12.54 -7.41 4.71
N PRO A 10 11.38 -7.95 5.14
CA PRO A 10 10.11 -7.60 4.52
C PRO A 10 9.92 -6.09 4.72
N ILE A 11 10.02 -5.34 3.62
CA ILE A 11 9.67 -3.93 3.61
C ILE A 11 8.22 -3.89 4.12
N LYS A 12 8.01 -3.33 5.31
CA LYS A 12 6.65 -3.14 5.83
C LYS A 12 5.96 -2.19 4.87
N SER A 13 5.10 -2.74 4.01
CA SER A 13 4.31 -1.95 3.07
C SER A 13 3.52 -0.89 3.84
N ARG A 14 3.56 0.35 3.33
CA ARG A 14 2.76 1.46 3.86
C ARG A 14 1.36 1.50 3.25
N VAL A 15 1.02 0.51 2.43
CA VAL A 15 -0.31 0.31 1.88
C VAL A 15 -1.20 -0.34 2.95
N MET A 16 -2.31 0.31 3.29
CA MET A 16 -3.28 -0.23 4.22
C MET A 16 -4.22 -1.17 3.46
N LYS A 17 -4.30 -2.41 3.93
CA LYS A 17 -5.20 -3.40 3.35
C LYS A 17 -6.66 -3.04 3.64
N VAL A 18 -7.50 -3.07 2.61
CA VAL A 18 -8.96 -2.93 2.74
C VAL A 18 -9.62 -4.23 2.33
N ASP A 19 -10.19 -4.95 3.29
CA ASP A 19 -10.91 -6.21 3.06
C ASP A 19 -12.38 -6.17 3.49
N SER A 20 -12.88 -4.99 3.90
CA SER A 20 -14.28 -4.79 4.26
C SER A 20 -14.73 -3.33 4.03
N VAL A 21 -16.05 -3.10 4.04
CA VAL A 21 -16.60 -1.74 3.96
C VAL A 21 -16.29 -0.95 5.24
N GLU A 22 -16.25 -1.60 6.38
CA GLU A 22 -15.94 -0.96 7.67
C GLU A 22 -14.49 -0.46 7.73
N THR A 23 -13.53 -1.25 7.20
CA THR A 23 -12.12 -0.82 7.11
C THR A 23 -11.95 0.32 6.11
N TRP A 24 -12.70 0.31 5.00
CA TRP A 24 -12.77 1.43 4.07
C TRP A 24 -13.27 2.71 4.75
N ASP A 25 -14.43 2.65 5.41
CA ASP A 25 -15.05 3.81 6.07
C ASP A 25 -14.15 4.38 7.18
N LEU A 26 -13.47 3.51 7.93
CA LEU A 26 -12.48 3.89 8.94
C LEU A 26 -11.36 4.74 8.33
N TYR A 27 -10.72 4.26 7.26
CA TYR A 27 -9.59 4.96 6.64
C TYR A 27 -10.01 6.25 5.95
N VAL A 28 -11.15 6.25 5.24
CA VAL A 28 -11.67 7.46 4.58
C VAL A 28 -12.02 8.52 5.62
N THR A 29 -12.68 8.15 6.72
CA THR A 29 -13.00 9.08 7.81
C THR A 29 -11.74 9.64 8.45
N GLN A 30 -10.74 8.79 8.73
CA GLN A 30 -9.47 9.22 9.29
C GLN A 30 -8.76 10.23 8.38
N ALA A 31 -8.61 9.91 7.09
CA ALA A 31 -7.94 10.78 6.13
C ALA A 31 -8.68 12.11 5.95
N THR A 32 -10.02 12.09 5.91
CA THR A 32 -10.85 13.29 5.85
C THR A 32 -10.61 14.20 7.05
N ASN A 33 -10.60 13.63 8.27
CA ASN A 33 -10.35 14.39 9.49
C ASN A 33 -8.92 14.94 9.58
N GLN A 34 -7.95 14.27 8.94
CA GLN A 34 -6.55 14.67 8.89
C GLN A 34 -6.23 15.61 7.72
N GLY A 35 -7.16 15.81 6.78
CA GLY A 35 -6.89 16.54 5.53
C GLY A 35 -5.87 15.83 4.63
N CYS A 36 -5.77 14.51 4.73
CA CYS A 36 -4.80 13.69 4.01
C CYS A 36 -5.39 13.19 2.68
N PRO A 37 -4.70 13.40 1.54
CA PRO A 37 -5.10 12.80 0.26
C PRO A 37 -5.08 11.26 0.32
N ILE A 38 -6.00 10.63 -0.41
CA ILE A 38 -6.08 9.16 -0.50
C ILE A 38 -5.79 8.72 -1.93
N VAL A 39 -4.99 7.67 -2.09
CA VAL A 39 -4.85 6.92 -3.33
C VAL A 39 -5.28 5.48 -3.09
N ALA A 40 -6.29 5.02 -3.82
CA ALA A 40 -6.83 3.67 -3.70
C ALA A 40 -6.50 2.83 -4.95
N HIS A 41 -5.92 1.65 -4.75
CA HIS A 41 -5.66 0.67 -5.81
C HIS A 41 -6.72 -0.44 -5.78
N PHE A 42 -7.72 -0.32 -6.65
CA PHE A 42 -8.70 -1.39 -6.85
C PHE A 42 -8.05 -2.52 -7.66
N THR A 43 -7.75 -3.63 -6.98
CA THR A 43 -7.00 -4.76 -7.53
C THR A 43 -7.74 -6.08 -7.35
N ALA A 44 -7.24 -7.12 -8.01
CA ALA A 44 -7.69 -8.50 -7.83
C ALA A 44 -6.49 -9.44 -7.92
N SER A 45 -6.42 -10.43 -7.02
CA SER A 45 -5.32 -11.40 -6.96
C SER A 45 -5.19 -12.28 -8.21
N TRP A 46 -6.26 -12.38 -9.00
CA TRP A 46 -6.32 -13.13 -10.25
C TRP A 46 -6.04 -12.27 -11.49
N CYS A 47 -5.78 -10.96 -11.33
CA CYS A 47 -5.47 -10.06 -12.44
C CYS A 47 -3.95 -9.83 -12.52
N MET A 48 -3.27 -10.47 -13.48
CA MET A 48 -1.82 -10.35 -13.63
C MET A 48 -1.33 -8.89 -13.78
N PRO A 49 -1.96 -8.03 -14.61
CA PRO A 49 -1.59 -6.62 -14.66
C PRO A 49 -1.70 -5.91 -13.31
N SER A 50 -2.75 -6.18 -12.53
CA SER A 50 -2.92 -5.55 -11.21
C SER A 50 -1.88 -6.03 -10.20
N VAL A 51 -1.55 -7.33 -10.19
CA VAL A 51 -0.49 -7.88 -9.34
C VAL A 51 0.88 -7.29 -9.73
N ALA A 52 1.15 -7.12 -11.03
CA ALA A 52 2.38 -6.50 -11.51
C ALA A 52 2.52 -5.02 -11.11
N MET A 53 1.42 -4.33 -10.79
CA MET A 53 1.42 -2.95 -10.30
C MET A 53 1.77 -2.81 -8.81
N ASN A 54 1.66 -3.88 -8.02
CA ASN A 54 1.88 -3.82 -6.57
C ASN A 54 3.24 -3.19 -6.16
N PRO A 55 4.39 -3.55 -6.75
CA PRO A 55 5.68 -2.99 -6.35
C PRO A 55 5.75 -1.48 -6.53
N PHE A 56 5.20 -0.97 -7.64
CA PHE A 56 5.13 0.46 -7.92
C PHE A 56 4.23 1.19 -6.92
N PHE A 57 3.10 0.57 -6.57
CA PHE A 57 2.18 1.13 -5.59
C PHE A 57 2.80 1.19 -4.18
N GLU A 58 3.52 0.15 -3.77
CA GLU A 58 4.25 0.10 -2.50
C GLU A 58 5.42 1.09 -2.44
N GLU A 59 6.13 1.29 -3.55
CA GLU A 59 7.18 2.31 -3.68
C GLU A 59 6.61 3.71 -3.52
N LEU A 60 5.49 4.03 -4.19
CA LEU A 60 4.81 5.31 -4.02
C LEU A 60 4.35 5.53 -2.58
N ALA A 61 3.77 4.51 -1.93
CA ALA A 61 3.37 4.59 -0.52
C ALA A 61 4.56 4.84 0.42
N SER A 62 5.75 4.37 0.04
CA SER A 62 6.99 4.62 0.77
C SER A 62 7.46 6.07 0.60
N ASN A 63 7.38 6.61 -0.61
CA ASN A 63 7.89 7.93 -0.97
C ASN A 63 6.99 9.10 -0.56
N TYR A 64 5.66 8.91 -0.55
CA TYR A 64 4.68 9.96 -0.24
C TYR A 64 4.08 9.74 1.14
N SER A 65 4.75 10.24 2.18
CA SER A 65 4.35 9.97 3.56
C SER A 65 3.13 10.71 4.06
N ASP A 66 2.74 11.76 3.35
CA ASP A 66 1.60 12.64 3.56
C ASP A 66 0.32 12.16 2.85
N VAL A 67 0.39 11.03 2.14
CA VAL A 67 -0.71 10.44 1.39
C VAL A 67 -1.06 9.07 1.98
N LEU A 68 -2.35 8.77 2.09
CA LEU A 68 -2.84 7.47 2.53
C LEU A 68 -3.05 6.54 1.33
N PHE A 69 -2.34 5.41 1.31
CA PHE A 69 -2.43 4.39 0.26
C PHE A 69 -3.29 3.22 0.73
N LEU A 70 -4.33 2.90 -0.04
CA LEU A 70 -5.27 1.79 0.23
C LEU A 70 -5.21 0.75 -0.89
N GLY A 71 -5.22 -0.54 -0.56
CA GLY A 71 -5.16 -1.63 -1.54
C GLY A 71 -5.71 -2.96 -1.04
#